data_AF-A0A8X7C0Z6-F1
#
_entry.id   AF-A0A8X7C0Z6-F1
#
_cell.length_a   1.000
_cell.length_b   1.000
_cell.length_c   1.000
_cell.angle_alpha   90.00
_cell.angle_beta   90.00
_cell.angle_gamma   90.00
#
_symmetry.space_group_name_H-M   'P 1'
#
loop_
_entity.id
_entity.type
_entity.pdbx_description
1 polymer ?
#
loop_
_entity_poly.entity_id
_entity_poly.type
_entity_poly.pdbx_seq_one_letter_code
_entity_poly.pdbx_strand_id
1 'polypeptide(L)'
;MLRFVKNVKKKREFREIGDLTVHEIEHAEKTLIKIVQAKFFPSEDSFPNMNVITDEEGIKRVKTRITERSYNPEFIYPIIFPGECLFTQRLIEYYHQQNCHAGTQILLGILRDRFWIVRGRRVVRKIVRNCKRCQRYQCKSQGSEPVSLPNDRVNDTAVFEVVGVDLAGPLYVKGGQKSWIVFFTCATYRAVHLELTSSLSTEAFLLLLRRFIARRGRPRVIYSDNGTNFRGAQGELRGIVWEKILKLTTIQRII
;
A
#
# COMPACT_ATOMS: atom_id res chain seq x y z
N MET A 1 37.42 11.09 2.29
CA MET A 1 37.96 12.20 3.11
C MET A 1 39.40 11.94 3.59
N LEU A 2 39.74 10.74 4.09
CA LEU A 2 41.12 10.44 4.56
C LEU A 2 42.19 10.58 3.46
N ARG A 3 41.96 10.06 2.25
CA ARG A 3 42.87 10.28 1.10
C ARG A 3 43.08 11.75 0.81
N PHE A 4 42.01 12.55 0.82
CA PHE A 4 42.10 13.99 0.62
C PHE A 4 43.01 14.65 1.68
N VAL A 5 42.80 14.35 2.97
CA VAL A 5 43.63 14.87 4.06
C VAL A 5 45.10 14.43 3.90
N LYS A 6 45.36 13.17 3.52
CA LYS A 6 46.72 12.68 3.26
C LYS A 6 47.37 13.39 2.07
N ASN A 7 46.62 13.57 0.97
CA ASN A 7 47.12 14.21 -0.26
C ASN A 7 47.40 15.70 -0.08
N VAL A 8 46.65 16.41 0.77
CA VAL A 8 46.92 17.83 1.10
C VAL A 8 48.27 17.98 1.81
N LYS A 9 48.68 16.98 2.60
CA LYS A 9 49.98 16.96 3.30
C LYS A 9 51.17 16.52 2.42
N LYS A 10 50.92 16.05 1.19
CA LYS A 10 51.95 15.57 0.24
C LYS A 10 52.15 16.58 -0.91
N LYS A 11 53.38 16.67 -1.44
CA LYS A 11 53.64 17.38 -2.71
C LYS A 11 52.83 16.74 -3.83
N ARG A 12 52.51 17.52 -4.87
CA ARG A 12 51.57 17.14 -5.95
C ARG A 12 51.95 15.82 -6.63
N GLU A 13 53.25 15.56 -6.79
CA GLU A 13 53.82 14.36 -7.41
C GLU A 13 53.66 13.07 -6.60
N PHE A 14 53.45 13.16 -5.28
CA PHE A 14 53.26 11.99 -4.38
C PHE A 14 51.80 11.78 -3.97
N ARG A 15 50.86 12.50 -4.60
CA ARG A 15 49.43 12.36 -4.29
C ARG A 15 48.89 11.08 -4.92
N GLU A 16 48.08 10.37 -4.15
CA GLU A 16 47.36 9.20 -4.64
C GLU A 16 46.15 9.66 -5.46
N ILE A 17 46.09 9.23 -6.72
CA ILE A 17 45.06 9.59 -7.72
C ILE A 17 44.44 8.29 -8.25
N GLY A 18 43.17 8.32 -8.66
CA GLY A 18 42.43 7.17 -9.19
C GLY A 18 41.36 6.65 -8.23
N ASP A 19 40.92 5.42 -8.45
CA ASP A 19 39.88 4.78 -7.62
C ASP A 19 40.36 4.49 -6.20
N LEU A 20 39.43 4.35 -5.26
CA LEU A 20 39.73 3.99 -3.88
C LEU A 20 40.14 2.52 -3.80
N THR A 21 41.24 2.24 -3.09
CA THR A 21 41.65 0.86 -2.83
C THR A 21 40.78 0.24 -1.73
N VAL A 22 40.67 -1.09 -1.74
CA VAL A 22 39.97 -1.85 -0.68
C VAL A 22 40.51 -1.50 0.71
N HIS A 23 41.84 -1.45 0.83
CA HIS A 23 42.51 -1.09 2.08
C HIS A 23 42.12 0.31 2.57
N GLU A 24 41.94 1.29 1.68
CA GLU A 24 41.49 2.63 2.10
C GLU A 24 40.04 2.65 2.57
N ILE A 25 39.18 1.86 1.94
CA ILE A 25 37.78 1.72 2.34
C ILE A 25 37.71 1.07 3.73
N GLU A 26 38.42 -0.04 3.93
CA GLU A 26 38.49 -0.74 5.23
C GLU A 26 39.08 0.17 6.31
N HIS A 27 40.17 0.87 6.01
CA HIS A 27 40.77 1.81 6.94
C HIS A 27 39.81 2.96 7.31
N ALA A 28 39.06 3.48 6.34
CA ALA A 28 38.05 4.50 6.58
C ALA A 28 36.89 3.97 7.43
N GLU A 29 36.40 2.76 7.15
CA GLU A 29 35.34 2.10 7.93
C GLU A 29 35.78 1.91 9.39
N LYS A 30 36.97 1.33 9.61
CA LYS A 30 37.57 1.15 10.94
C LYS A 30 37.75 2.47 11.68
N THR A 31 38.20 3.51 11.00
CA THR A 31 38.34 4.85 11.58
C THR A 31 36.99 5.41 12.03
N LEU A 32 35.94 5.27 11.22
CA LEU A 32 34.58 5.71 11.57
C LEU A 32 34.03 4.94 12.77
N ILE A 33 34.23 3.62 12.83
CA ILE A 33 33.84 2.77 13.96
C ILE A 33 34.48 3.31 15.25
N LYS A 34 35.80 3.52 15.24
CA LYS A 34 36.54 4.04 16.40
C LYS A 34 36.02 5.40 16.86
N ILE A 35 35.75 6.31 15.95
CA ILE A 35 35.20 7.63 16.27
C ILE A 35 33.83 7.51 16.95
N VAL A 36 32.94 6.65 16.42
CA VAL A 36 31.62 6.43 17.01
C VAL A 36 31.74 5.79 18.40
N GLN A 37 32.59 4.79 18.55
CA GLN A 37 32.76 4.11 19.83
C GLN A 37 33.41 5.01 20.89
N ALA A 38 34.43 5.79 20.53
CA ALA A 38 35.04 6.75 21.45
C ALA A 38 34.05 7.80 21.94
N LYS A 39 33.13 8.25 21.07
CA LYS A 39 32.11 9.25 21.43
C LYS A 39 31.02 8.71 22.36
N PHE A 40 30.57 7.48 22.15
CA PHE A 40 29.39 6.94 22.84
C PHE A 40 29.71 5.94 23.95
N PHE A 41 30.92 5.39 23.97
CA PHE A 41 31.38 4.42 24.95
C PHE A 41 32.74 4.84 25.53
N PRO A 42 32.80 5.94 26.31
CA PRO A 42 34.06 6.49 26.80
C PRO A 42 34.73 5.63 27.89
N SER A 43 33.93 4.91 28.70
CA SER A 43 34.41 4.07 29.80
C SER A 43 34.03 2.60 29.62
N GLU A 44 34.62 1.70 30.40
CA GLU A 44 34.23 0.28 30.44
C GLU A 44 32.86 0.07 31.12
N ASP A 45 32.48 0.93 32.06
CA ASP A 45 31.16 0.93 32.73
C ASP A 45 29.99 1.25 31.80
N SER A 46 30.27 1.64 30.55
CA SER A 46 29.24 1.97 29.55
C SER A 46 28.41 0.76 29.09
N PHE A 47 28.71 -0.45 29.57
CA PHE A 47 28.12 -1.71 29.10
C PHE A 47 27.56 -2.60 30.23
N PRO A 48 26.54 -2.15 30.99
CA PRO A 48 25.95 -2.98 32.03
C PRO A 48 25.36 -4.25 31.41
N ASN A 49 25.78 -5.41 31.92
CA ASN A 49 25.34 -6.75 31.50
C ASN A 49 25.79 -7.22 30.10
N MET A 50 26.90 -6.71 29.57
CA MET A 50 27.45 -7.18 28.30
C MET A 50 28.94 -7.48 28.41
N ASN A 51 29.35 -8.63 27.87
CA ASN A 51 30.77 -9.00 27.78
C ASN A 51 31.39 -8.30 26.57
N VAL A 52 32.00 -7.14 26.78
CA VAL A 52 32.68 -6.37 25.73
C VAL A 52 34.18 -6.64 25.80
N ILE A 53 34.78 -6.90 24.65
CA ILE A 53 36.22 -7.05 24.47
C ILE A 53 36.72 -5.99 23.48
N THR A 54 37.99 -5.61 23.59
CA THR A 54 38.65 -4.74 22.63
C THR A 54 39.56 -5.61 21.77
N ASP A 55 39.43 -5.52 20.45
CA ASP A 55 40.31 -6.26 19.53
C ASP A 55 41.70 -5.61 19.39
N GLU A 56 42.60 -6.27 18.67
CA GLU A 56 43.98 -5.80 18.40
C GLU A 56 44.00 -4.43 17.70
N GLU A 57 42.92 -4.07 17.01
CA GLU A 57 42.79 -2.79 16.34
C GLU A 57 42.19 -1.71 17.26
N GLY A 58 41.81 -2.01 18.49
CA GLY A 58 41.20 -1.06 19.42
C GLY A 58 39.69 -0.86 19.21
N ILE A 59 39.02 -1.76 18.49
CA ILE A 59 37.57 -1.73 18.27
C ILE A 59 36.88 -2.56 19.36
N LYS A 60 35.83 -1.98 19.96
CA LYS A 60 35.01 -2.67 20.95
C LYS A 60 34.05 -3.65 20.26
N ARG A 61 34.04 -4.89 20.72
CA ARG A 61 33.23 -6.01 20.20
C ARG A 61 32.53 -6.74 21.34
N VAL A 62 31.40 -7.37 21.06
CA VAL A 62 30.67 -8.17 22.05
C VAL A 62 31.10 -9.62 21.94
N LYS A 63 31.57 -10.22 23.04
CA LYS A 63 31.79 -11.66 23.13
C LYS A 63 30.45 -12.38 23.27
N THR A 64 29.99 -13.02 22.21
CA THR A 64 28.76 -13.81 22.23
C THR A 64 28.96 -15.14 22.97
N ARG A 65 27.88 -15.92 23.14
CA ARG A 65 27.95 -17.28 23.72
C ARG A 65 28.38 -18.36 22.70
N ILE A 66 28.59 -18.00 21.44
CA ILE A 66 28.83 -18.93 20.33
C ILE A 66 30.33 -18.98 20.01
N THR A 67 31.19 -18.95 21.04
CA THR A 67 32.65 -18.80 20.86
C THR A 67 33.32 -20.03 20.25
N GLU A 68 32.79 -21.22 20.50
CA GLU A 68 33.38 -22.50 20.04
C GLU A 68 33.02 -22.88 18.60
N ARG A 69 32.17 -22.09 17.94
CA ARG A 69 31.74 -22.41 16.57
C ARG A 69 32.79 -21.93 15.58
N SER A 70 33.21 -22.80 14.67
CA SER A 70 34.00 -22.41 13.48
C SER A 70 33.12 -21.64 12.48
N TYR A 71 32.96 -20.35 12.73
CA TYR A 71 32.19 -19.45 11.88
C TYR A 71 32.92 -18.10 11.72
N ASN A 72 32.36 -17.19 10.93
CA ASN A 72 32.94 -15.87 10.72
C ASN A 72 33.22 -15.17 12.07
N PRO A 73 34.48 -14.76 12.35
CA PRO A 73 34.84 -14.05 13.58
C PRO A 73 33.99 -12.81 13.85
N GLU A 74 33.51 -12.12 12.80
CA GLU A 74 32.64 -10.95 12.95
C GLU A 74 31.26 -11.29 13.51
N PHE A 75 30.75 -12.50 13.28
CA PHE A 75 29.50 -12.97 13.86
C PHE A 75 29.68 -13.41 15.32
N ILE A 76 30.83 -14.01 15.62
CA ILE A 76 31.16 -14.48 16.98
C ILE A 76 31.46 -13.28 17.90
N TYR A 77 32.16 -12.27 17.35
CA TYR A 77 32.58 -11.03 18.01
C TYR A 77 32.08 -9.79 17.25
N PRO A 78 30.75 -9.54 17.23
CA PRO A 78 30.18 -8.42 16.51
C PRO A 78 30.57 -7.08 17.10
N ILE A 79 30.76 -6.10 16.22
CA ILE A 79 31.17 -4.73 16.56
C ILE A 79 30.01 -4.03 17.29
N ILE A 80 30.29 -3.46 18.47
CA ILE A 80 29.25 -2.78 19.22
C ILE A 80 28.96 -1.38 18.67
N PHE A 81 27.68 -1.06 18.48
CA PHE A 81 27.22 0.26 18.03
C PHE A 81 26.13 0.83 18.93
N PRO A 82 26.16 2.15 19.21
CA PRO A 82 25.10 2.84 19.93
C PRO A 82 23.86 3.02 19.04
N GLY A 83 22.69 2.60 19.52
CA GLY A 83 21.45 2.70 18.76
C GLY A 83 20.99 4.12 18.41
N GLU A 84 21.41 5.11 19.20
CA GLU A 84 20.96 6.51 19.05
C GLU A 84 21.84 7.32 18.09
N CYS A 85 22.98 6.79 17.67
CA CYS A 85 23.89 7.50 16.77
C CYS A 85 23.34 7.59 15.33
N LEU A 86 23.50 8.75 14.71
CA LEU A 86 23.11 8.99 13.32
C LEU A 86 23.81 8.00 12.37
N PHE A 87 25.09 7.71 12.61
CA PHE A 87 25.84 6.73 11.81
C PHE A 87 25.15 5.36 11.83
N THR A 88 24.81 4.86 13.02
CA THR A 88 24.12 3.57 13.18
C THR A 88 22.74 3.58 12.52
N GLN A 89 22.02 4.70 12.57
CA GLN A 89 20.74 4.82 11.87
C GLN A 89 20.92 4.74 10.35
N ARG A 90 21.91 5.45 9.78
CA ARG A 90 22.23 5.38 8.34
C ARG A 90 22.71 4.00 7.90
N LEU A 91 23.49 3.32 8.75
CA LEU A 91 23.92 1.94 8.53
C LEU A 91 22.70 1.00 8.42
N ILE A 92 21.76 1.09 9.36
CA ILE A 92 20.53 0.27 9.34
C ILE A 92 19.68 0.61 8.10
N GLU A 93 19.55 1.89 7.75
CA GLU A 93 18.85 2.31 6.52
C GLU A 93 19.47 1.73 5.25
N TYR A 94 20.81 1.74 5.16
CA TYR A 94 21.55 1.13 4.07
C TYR A 94 21.24 -0.37 3.96
N TYR A 95 21.38 -1.13 5.05
CA TYR A 95 21.08 -2.57 5.06
C TYR A 95 19.61 -2.86 4.76
N HIS A 96 18.68 -2.02 5.25
CA HIS A 96 17.26 -2.13 4.93
C HIS A 96 17.00 -2.00 3.43
N GLN A 97 17.62 -1.02 2.76
CA GLN A 97 17.44 -0.76 1.34
C GLN A 97 18.13 -1.82 0.47
N GLN A 98 19.37 -2.18 0.78
CA GLN A 98 20.12 -3.20 0.06
C GLN A 98 19.44 -4.58 0.10
N ASN A 99 18.75 -4.90 1.19
CA ASN A 99 18.02 -6.16 1.35
C ASN A 99 16.53 -6.00 1.01
N CYS A 100 16.23 -5.28 -0.08
CA CYS A 100 14.88 -5.16 -0.65
C CYS A 100 13.80 -4.77 0.37
N HIS A 101 14.10 -3.82 1.27
CA HIS A 101 13.19 -3.36 2.33
C HIS A 101 12.82 -4.44 3.35
N ALA A 102 13.80 -5.29 3.70
CA ALA A 102 13.66 -6.32 4.72
C ALA A 102 12.97 -5.81 5.99
N GLY A 103 12.00 -6.60 6.47
CA GLY A 103 11.29 -6.34 7.71
C GLY A 103 12.20 -6.40 8.94
N THR A 104 11.71 -5.91 10.08
CA THR A 104 12.51 -5.75 11.30
C THR A 104 13.24 -7.02 11.75
N GLN A 105 12.59 -8.19 11.67
CA GLN A 105 13.18 -9.45 12.15
C GLN A 105 14.35 -9.90 11.26
N ILE A 106 14.15 -9.90 9.95
CA ILE A 106 15.16 -10.29 8.97
C ILE A 106 16.36 -9.33 9.04
N LEU A 107 16.08 -8.04 9.06
CA LEU A 107 17.11 -7.00 9.13
C LEU A 107 17.94 -7.09 10.43
N LEU A 108 17.32 -7.45 11.55
CA LEU A 108 18.08 -7.71 12.79
C LEU A 108 18.99 -8.93 12.67
N GLY A 109 18.58 -9.97 11.95
CA GLY A 109 19.43 -11.13 11.66
C GLY A 109 20.65 -10.72 10.85
N ILE A 110 20.43 -10.05 9.72
CA ILE A 110 21.49 -9.57 8.82
C ILE A 110 22.48 -8.65 9.55
N LEU A 111 21.97 -7.71 10.35
CA LEU A 111 22.85 -6.81 11.10
C LEU A 111 23.67 -7.53 12.16
N ARG A 112 23.14 -8.59 12.78
CA ARG A 112 23.85 -9.37 13.81
C ARG A 112 25.02 -10.17 13.26
N ASP A 113 25.12 -10.35 11.94
CA ASP A 113 26.28 -10.99 11.32
C ASP A 113 27.59 -10.22 11.53
N ARG A 114 27.50 -8.91 11.76
CA ARG A 114 28.68 -8.05 11.95
C ARG A 114 28.56 -7.08 13.12
N PHE A 115 27.33 -6.72 13.52
CA PHE A 115 27.07 -5.60 14.42
C PHE A 115 26.17 -5.98 15.58
N TRP A 116 26.58 -5.55 16.78
CA TRP A 116 25.76 -5.59 17.98
C TRP A 116 25.25 -4.18 18.30
N ILE A 117 24.04 -3.87 17.85
CA ILE A 117 23.42 -2.56 18.08
C ILE A 117 22.72 -2.55 19.44
N VAL A 118 23.13 -1.64 20.33
CA VAL A 118 22.50 -1.43 21.63
C VAL A 118 21.03 -1.03 21.42
N ARG A 119 20.10 -1.74 22.07
CA ARG A 119 18.64 -1.62 21.86
C ARG A 119 18.23 -1.80 20.38
N GLY A 120 18.98 -2.61 19.62
CA GLY A 120 18.87 -2.73 18.16
C GLY A 120 17.45 -2.95 17.64
N ARG A 121 16.65 -3.81 18.29
CA ARG A 121 15.26 -4.05 17.86
C ARG A 121 14.40 -2.78 17.86
N ARG A 122 14.56 -1.91 18.86
CA ARG A 122 13.84 -0.63 18.95
C ARG A 122 14.23 0.29 17.81
N VAL A 123 15.53 0.40 17.54
CA VAL A 123 16.10 1.27 16.50
C VAL A 123 15.71 0.79 15.11
N VAL A 124 15.91 -0.50 14.81
CA VAL A 124 15.55 -1.10 13.52
C VAL A 124 14.06 -0.96 13.26
N ARG A 125 13.20 -1.22 14.25
CA ARG A 125 11.75 -1.02 14.11
C ARG A 125 11.40 0.44 13.80
N LYS A 126 12.04 1.41 14.47
CA LYS A 126 11.85 2.84 14.21
C LYS A 126 12.19 3.20 12.76
N ILE A 127 13.33 2.71 12.26
CA ILE A 127 13.80 2.99 10.91
C ILE A 127 12.89 2.37 9.85
N VAL A 128 12.56 1.09 9.99
CA VAL A 128 11.64 0.41 9.06
C VAL A 128 10.27 1.09 9.05
N ARG A 129 9.73 1.45 10.22
CA ARG A 129 8.43 2.16 10.33
C ARG A 129 8.47 3.54 9.65
N ASN A 130 9.61 4.23 9.68
CA ASN A 130 9.76 5.55 9.07
C ASN A 130 10.12 5.51 7.58
N CYS A 131 10.40 4.32 7.02
CA CYS A 131 10.68 4.17 5.60
C CYS A 131 9.45 4.49 4.76
N LYS A 132 9.52 5.55 3.95
CA LYS A 132 8.41 6.01 3.09
C LYS A 132 7.95 4.98 2.08
N ARG A 133 8.88 4.20 1.52
CA ARG A 133 8.53 3.11 0.62
C ARG A 133 7.71 2.04 1.34
N CYS A 134 8.19 1.57 2.51
CA CYS A 134 7.44 0.60 3.31
C CYS A 134 6.08 1.13 3.76
N GLN A 135 6.00 2.39 4.20
CA GLN A 135 4.72 3.03 4.56
C GLN A 135 3.72 2.99 3.41
N ARG A 136 4.15 3.33 2.19
CA ARG A 136 3.29 3.31 1.01
C ARG A 136 2.75 1.91 0.70
N TYR A 137 3.59 0.88 0.77
CA TYR A 137 3.17 -0.50 0.47
C TYR A 137 2.40 -1.17 1.61
N GLN A 138 2.59 -0.73 2.86
CA GLN A 138 1.87 -1.26 4.03
C GLN A 138 0.60 -0.49 4.38
N CYS A 139 0.34 0.63 3.71
CA CYS A 139 -0.86 1.43 3.94
C CYS A 139 -2.10 0.57 3.67
N LYS A 140 -2.92 0.36 4.69
CA LYS A 140 -4.24 -0.25 4.53
C LYS A 140 -5.23 0.86 4.18
N SER A 141 -6.25 0.53 3.39
CA SER A 141 -7.41 1.42 3.25
C SER A 141 -7.93 1.75 4.65
N GLN A 142 -8.27 3.02 4.88
CA GLN A 142 -9.04 3.37 6.07
C GLN A 142 -10.32 2.56 6.03
N GLY A 143 -10.55 1.74 7.06
CA GLY A 143 -11.84 1.09 7.24
C GLY A 143 -12.89 2.17 7.44
N SER A 144 -13.91 2.19 6.59
CA SER A 144 -15.12 2.98 6.82
C SER A 144 -15.95 2.29 7.89
N GLU A 145 -16.56 3.06 8.79
CA GLU A 145 -17.62 2.51 9.63
C GLU A 145 -18.76 1.99 8.74
N PRO A 146 -19.35 0.83 9.07
CA PRO A 146 -20.46 0.29 8.29
C PRO A 146 -21.63 1.27 8.36
N VAL A 147 -22.05 1.76 7.20
CA VAL A 147 -23.20 2.67 7.08
C VAL A 147 -24.49 1.85 7.13
N SER A 148 -25.52 2.38 7.80
CA SER A 148 -26.87 1.80 7.79
C SER A 148 -27.40 1.65 6.36
N LEU A 149 -28.14 0.57 6.10
CA LEU A 149 -28.74 0.36 4.79
C LEU A 149 -29.85 1.41 4.54
N PRO A 150 -30.04 1.86 3.28
CA PRO A 150 -31.13 2.76 2.93
C PRO A 150 -32.50 2.16 3.25
N ASN A 151 -33.47 3.00 3.64
CA ASN A 151 -34.86 2.58 3.92
C ASN A 151 -35.48 1.77 2.77
N ASP A 152 -35.21 2.15 1.53
CA ASP A 152 -35.72 1.46 0.33
C ASP A 152 -35.16 0.04 0.15
N ARG A 153 -34.16 -0.39 0.94
CA ARG A 153 -33.66 -1.77 0.97
C ARG A 153 -34.25 -2.59 2.14
N VAL A 154 -34.72 -1.94 3.20
CA VAL A 154 -35.12 -2.61 4.45
C VAL A 154 -36.62 -2.62 4.69
N ASN A 155 -37.35 -1.65 4.14
CA ASN A 155 -38.80 -1.58 4.32
C ASN A 155 -39.51 -2.60 3.41
N ASP A 156 -40.62 -3.13 3.91
CA ASP A 156 -41.51 -3.97 3.13
C ASP A 156 -42.17 -3.13 2.03
N THR A 157 -41.95 -3.51 0.78
CA THR A 157 -42.54 -2.90 -0.41
C THR A 157 -43.18 -3.99 -1.27
N ALA A 158 -43.95 -3.61 -2.29
CA ALA A 158 -44.38 -4.57 -3.29
C ALA A 158 -43.17 -5.09 -4.12
N VAL A 159 -43.33 -6.27 -4.73
CA VAL A 159 -42.31 -6.84 -5.62
C VAL A 159 -42.07 -5.88 -6.79
N PHE A 160 -40.79 -5.59 -7.08
CA PHE A 160 -40.37 -4.62 -8.10
C PHE A 160 -40.79 -3.16 -7.86
N GLU A 161 -41.23 -2.79 -6.66
CA GLU A 161 -41.51 -1.39 -6.33
C GLU A 161 -40.22 -0.56 -6.22
N VAL A 162 -39.20 -1.12 -5.55
CA VAL A 162 -37.84 -0.59 -5.53
C VAL A 162 -36.96 -1.53 -6.33
N VAL A 163 -36.35 -1.02 -7.41
CA VAL A 163 -35.52 -1.83 -8.30
C VAL A 163 -34.12 -1.26 -8.44
N GLY A 164 -33.12 -2.15 -8.39
CA GLY A 164 -31.78 -1.88 -8.90
C GLY A 164 -31.67 -2.33 -10.34
N VAL A 165 -31.07 -1.51 -11.19
CA VAL A 165 -30.87 -1.79 -12.61
C VAL A 165 -29.39 -1.81 -12.92
N ASP A 166 -28.97 -2.85 -13.63
CA ASP A 166 -27.59 -3.03 -14.09
C ASP A 166 -27.56 -3.66 -15.48
N LEU A 167 -26.43 -3.55 -16.17
CA LEU A 167 -26.21 -4.11 -17.51
C LEU A 167 -24.99 -5.02 -17.50
N ALA A 168 -25.14 -6.27 -17.92
CA ALA A 168 -24.01 -7.16 -18.19
C ALA A 168 -23.82 -7.38 -19.69
N GLY A 169 -22.56 -7.46 -20.10
CA GLY A 169 -22.17 -7.81 -21.45
C GLY A 169 -20.83 -7.18 -21.84
N PRO A 170 -20.48 -7.22 -23.14
CA PRO A 170 -21.28 -7.83 -24.20
C PRO A 170 -21.27 -9.37 -24.15
N LEU A 171 -22.42 -9.96 -24.44
CA LEU A 171 -22.59 -11.34 -24.85
C LEU A 171 -22.63 -11.42 -26.38
N TYR A 172 -22.27 -12.57 -26.93
CA TYR A 172 -22.34 -12.83 -28.38
C TYR A 172 -23.47 -13.80 -28.66
N VAL A 173 -24.52 -13.34 -29.33
CA VAL A 173 -25.61 -14.22 -29.79
C VAL A 173 -25.18 -14.94 -31.08
N LYS A 174 -25.91 -16.00 -31.44
CA LYS A 174 -25.67 -16.76 -32.68
C LYS A 174 -25.65 -15.80 -33.87
N GLY A 175 -24.54 -15.80 -34.62
CA GLY A 175 -24.27 -14.81 -35.68
C GLY A 175 -23.28 -13.70 -35.29
N GLY A 176 -22.72 -13.73 -34.08
CA GLY A 176 -21.62 -12.84 -33.68
C GLY A 176 -22.06 -11.43 -33.25
N GLN A 177 -23.37 -11.18 -33.15
CA GLN A 177 -23.89 -9.89 -32.73
C GLN A 177 -23.67 -9.66 -31.23
N LYS A 178 -23.10 -8.50 -30.88
CA LYS A 178 -22.98 -8.06 -29.49
C LYS A 178 -24.35 -7.73 -28.92
N SER A 179 -24.62 -8.27 -27.74
CA SER A 179 -25.85 -8.04 -26.97
C SER A 179 -25.52 -7.85 -25.50
N TRP A 180 -26.43 -7.26 -24.76
CA TRP A 180 -26.33 -7.02 -23.32
C TRP A 180 -27.60 -7.47 -22.64
N ILE A 181 -27.50 -7.86 -21.38
CA ILE A 181 -28.63 -8.19 -20.53
C ILE A 181 -28.82 -7.05 -19.55
N VAL A 182 -30.02 -6.49 -19.51
CA VAL A 182 -30.46 -5.61 -18.44
C VAL A 182 -31.04 -6.45 -17.31
N PHE A 183 -30.51 -6.25 -16.11
CA PHE A 183 -31.03 -6.81 -14.87
C PHE A 183 -31.93 -5.79 -14.21
N PHE A 184 -33.16 -6.18 -13.93
CA PHE A 184 -34.02 -5.47 -12.97
C PHE A 184 -34.11 -6.34 -11.72
N THR A 185 -33.55 -5.86 -10.62
CA THR A 185 -33.46 -6.59 -9.36
C THR A 185 -34.32 -5.91 -8.30
N CYS A 186 -35.23 -6.62 -7.66
CA CYS A 186 -36.01 -6.06 -6.55
C CYS A 186 -35.14 -5.92 -5.30
N ALA A 187 -35.13 -4.73 -4.69
CA ALA A 187 -34.28 -4.44 -3.53
C ALA A 187 -34.64 -5.29 -2.30
N THR A 188 -35.94 -5.52 -2.05
CA THR A 188 -36.46 -6.21 -0.87
C THR A 188 -36.41 -7.74 -1.04
N TYR A 189 -36.95 -8.26 -2.14
CA TYR A 189 -37.09 -9.72 -2.35
C TYR A 189 -35.99 -10.37 -3.20
N ARG A 190 -35.07 -9.57 -3.77
CA ARG A 190 -34.02 -10.06 -4.69
C ARG A 190 -34.55 -10.79 -5.93
N ALA A 191 -35.82 -10.61 -6.27
CA ALA A 191 -36.39 -11.10 -7.52
C ALA A 191 -35.69 -10.44 -8.72
N VAL A 192 -35.41 -11.21 -9.76
CA VAL A 192 -34.68 -10.73 -10.95
C VAL A 192 -35.55 -10.85 -12.18
N HIS A 193 -35.61 -9.79 -12.99
CA HIS A 193 -36.18 -9.79 -14.33
C HIS A 193 -35.09 -9.42 -15.34
N LEU A 194 -34.95 -10.22 -16.39
CA LEU A 194 -33.91 -10.06 -17.40
C LEU A 194 -34.53 -9.64 -18.73
N GLU A 195 -33.90 -8.67 -19.39
CA GLU A 195 -34.24 -8.31 -20.76
C GLU A 195 -32.97 -8.23 -21.61
N LEU A 196 -33.03 -8.74 -22.84
CA LEU A 196 -31.92 -8.68 -23.78
C LEU A 196 -32.03 -7.41 -24.64
N THR A 197 -30.89 -6.78 -24.91
CA THR A 197 -30.76 -5.65 -25.85
C THR A 197 -29.52 -5.78 -26.71
N SER A 198 -29.58 -5.32 -27.95
CA SER A 198 -28.43 -5.22 -28.85
C SER A 198 -27.78 -3.82 -28.83
N SER A 199 -28.20 -2.95 -27.92
CA SER A 199 -27.72 -1.57 -27.80
C SER A 199 -27.67 -1.12 -26.33
N LEU A 200 -26.63 -0.34 -26.00
CA LEU A 200 -26.47 0.38 -24.74
C LEU A 200 -26.97 1.83 -24.85
N SER A 201 -27.80 2.18 -25.84
CA SER A 201 -28.31 3.54 -25.96
C SER A 201 -29.43 3.84 -24.96
N THR A 202 -29.66 5.12 -24.71
CA THR A 202 -30.77 5.60 -23.86
C THR A 202 -32.12 5.12 -24.37
N GLU A 203 -32.35 5.19 -25.68
CA GLU A 203 -33.60 4.82 -26.32
C GLU A 203 -33.86 3.32 -26.16
N ALA A 204 -32.82 2.50 -26.36
CA ALA A 204 -32.91 1.06 -26.15
C ALA A 204 -33.29 0.74 -24.70
N PHE A 205 -32.69 1.45 -23.73
CA PHE A 205 -33.03 1.31 -22.32
C PHE A 205 -34.46 1.75 -21.99
N LEU A 206 -34.95 2.86 -22.55
CA LEU A 206 -36.34 3.31 -22.34
C LEU A 206 -37.35 2.30 -22.88
N LEU A 207 -37.07 1.66 -24.02
CA LEU A 207 -37.90 0.59 -24.57
C LEU A 207 -37.88 -0.66 -23.67
N LEU A 208 -36.72 -1.02 -23.13
CA LEU A 208 -36.58 -2.11 -22.15
C LEU A 208 -37.37 -1.82 -20.87
N LEU A 209 -37.24 -0.60 -20.33
CA LEU A 209 -37.96 -0.16 -19.15
C LEU A 209 -39.47 -0.19 -19.37
N ARG A 210 -39.95 0.25 -20.53
CA ARG A 210 -41.37 0.15 -20.89
C ARG A 210 -41.86 -1.30 -20.89
N ARG A 211 -41.08 -2.24 -21.45
CA ARG A 211 -41.42 -3.68 -21.42
C ARG A 211 -41.45 -4.23 -20.00
N PHE A 212 -40.48 -3.86 -19.18
CA PHE A 212 -40.42 -4.24 -17.77
C PHE A 212 -41.68 -3.75 -17.03
N ILE A 213 -42.03 -2.47 -17.16
CA ILE A 213 -43.20 -1.86 -16.51
C ILE A 213 -44.50 -2.56 -16.93
N ALA A 214 -44.65 -2.86 -18.22
CA ALA A 214 -45.83 -3.55 -18.73
C ALA A 214 -46.00 -4.96 -18.14
N ARG A 215 -44.91 -5.64 -17.77
CA ARG A 215 -44.94 -7.01 -17.23
C ARG A 215 -44.93 -7.09 -15.70
N ARG A 216 -44.22 -6.18 -15.04
CA ARG A 216 -43.91 -6.24 -13.60
C ARG A 216 -44.57 -5.13 -12.79
N GLY A 217 -45.22 -4.18 -13.45
CA GLY A 217 -45.74 -2.98 -12.82
C GLY A 217 -44.71 -1.86 -12.78
N ARG A 218 -45.19 -0.66 -12.49
CA ARG A 218 -44.35 0.56 -12.45
C ARG A 218 -43.56 0.59 -11.14
N PRO A 219 -42.22 0.67 -11.17
CA PRO A 219 -41.43 0.88 -9.97
C PRO A 219 -41.69 2.29 -9.41
N ARG A 220 -41.63 2.41 -8.08
CA ARG A 220 -41.58 3.69 -7.36
C ARG A 220 -40.19 4.29 -7.44
N VAL A 221 -39.15 3.47 -7.26
CA VAL A 221 -37.74 3.89 -7.25
C VAL A 221 -36.91 2.98 -8.13
N ILE A 222 -36.05 3.59 -8.95
CA ILE A 222 -35.05 2.89 -9.77
C ILE A 222 -33.66 3.39 -9.36
N TYR A 223 -32.83 2.48 -8.86
CA TYR A 223 -31.41 2.70 -8.62
C TYR A 223 -30.60 2.18 -9.80
N SER A 224 -29.65 2.97 -10.27
CA SER A 224 -28.68 2.56 -11.29
C SER A 224 -27.30 3.12 -10.94
N ASP A 225 -26.28 2.68 -11.66
CA ASP A 225 -25.01 3.41 -11.70
C ASP A 225 -25.14 4.70 -12.54
N ASN A 226 -24.01 5.37 -12.75
CA ASN A 226 -23.92 6.57 -13.59
C ASN A 226 -23.68 6.27 -15.08
N GLY A 227 -24.07 5.09 -15.55
CA GLY A 227 -24.04 4.74 -16.98
C GLY A 227 -24.73 5.81 -17.83
N THR A 228 -24.13 6.13 -18.98
CA THR A 228 -24.60 7.21 -19.87
C THR A 228 -26.02 6.99 -20.36
N ASN A 229 -26.41 5.74 -20.60
CA ASN A 229 -27.75 5.30 -20.96
C ASN A 229 -28.79 5.56 -19.86
N PHE A 230 -28.42 5.35 -18.58
CA PHE A 230 -29.31 5.61 -17.46
C PHE A 230 -29.42 7.11 -17.18
N ARG A 231 -28.29 7.84 -17.24
CA ARG A 231 -28.27 9.31 -17.12
C ARG A 231 -29.07 9.98 -18.23
N GLY A 232 -28.94 9.51 -19.47
CA GLY A 232 -29.76 9.97 -20.59
C GLY A 232 -31.25 9.70 -20.34
N ALA A 233 -31.61 8.49 -19.91
CA ALA A 233 -33.00 8.14 -19.63
C ALA A 233 -33.60 9.00 -18.50
N GLN A 234 -32.83 9.29 -17.45
CA GLN A 234 -33.24 10.23 -16.41
C GLN A 234 -33.50 11.63 -16.99
N GLY A 235 -32.65 12.10 -17.91
CA GLY A 235 -32.83 13.37 -18.62
C GLY A 235 -34.12 13.42 -19.42
N GLU A 236 -34.35 12.41 -20.26
CA GLU A 236 -35.57 12.27 -21.07
C GLU A 236 -36.84 12.25 -20.19
N LEU A 237 -36.83 11.46 -19.10
CA LEU A 237 -37.97 11.36 -18.19
C LEU A 237 -38.25 12.68 -17.44
N ARG A 238 -37.21 13.46 -17.12
CA ARG A 238 -37.36 14.79 -16.51
C ARG A 238 -37.87 15.84 -17.50
N GLY A 239 -37.54 15.70 -18.78
CA GLY A 239 -37.99 16.59 -19.85
C GLY A 239 -39.47 16.43 -20.23
N ILE A 240 -40.18 15.46 -19.64
CA ILE A 240 -41.60 15.22 -19.90
C ILE A 240 -42.45 16.40 -19.40
N VAL A 241 -43.11 17.09 -20.34
CA VAL A 241 -44.05 18.18 -20.04
C VAL A 241 -45.43 17.60 -19.73
N TRP A 242 -45.68 17.32 -18.45
CA TRP A 242 -46.93 16.71 -17.97
C TRP A 242 -48.18 17.50 -18.34
N GLU A 243 -48.11 18.84 -18.38
CA GLU A 243 -49.25 19.68 -18.76
C GLU A 243 -49.76 19.39 -20.17
N LYS A 244 -48.86 19.09 -21.12
CA LYS A 244 -49.24 18.73 -22.50
C LYS A 244 -49.86 17.34 -22.54
N ILE A 245 -49.34 16.40 -21.75
CA ILE A 245 -49.86 15.03 -21.67
C ILE A 245 -51.26 15.02 -21.08
N LEU A 246 -51.49 15.77 -19.99
CA LEU A 246 -52.79 15.89 -19.33
C LEU A 246 -53.86 16.55 -20.23
N LYS A 247 -53.45 17.43 -21.15
CA LYS A 247 -54.36 18.03 -22.14
C LYS A 247 -54.77 17.06 -23.24
N LEU A 248 -53.91 16.09 -23.58
CA LEU A 248 -54.10 15.16 -24.69
C LEU A 248 -54.58 13.77 -24.24
N THR A 249 -54.58 13.49 -22.95
CA THR A 249 -54.91 12.17 -22.39
C THR A 249 -55.68 12.31 -21.08
N THR A 250 -56.52 11.33 -20.76
CA THR A 250 -57.23 11.23 -19.47
C THR A 250 -56.35 10.68 -18.34
N ILE A 251 -55.04 10.56 -18.57
CA ILE A 251 -54.10 9.94 -17.64
C ILE A 251 -53.76 10.93 -16.53
N GLN A 252 -54.14 10.62 -15.29
CA GLN A 252 -53.73 11.42 -14.14
C GLN A 252 -52.26 11.17 -13.79
N ARG A 253 -51.56 12.24 -13.41
CA ARG A 253 -50.21 12.13 -12.84
C ARG A 253 -50.32 11.45 -11.48
N ILE A 254 -49.74 10.27 -11.36
CA ILE A 254 -49.63 9.58 -10.07
C ILE A 254 -48.53 10.31 -9.29
N ILE A 255 -48.92 10.99 -8.21
CA ILE A 255 -48.02 11.69 -7.28
C ILE A 255 -47.25 10.67 -6.45
#